data_AF-A0A3A9EP40-F1
#
_entry.id   AF-A0A3A9EP40-F1
#
_cell.length_a   1.000
_cell.length_b   1.000
_cell.length_c   1.000
_cell.angle_alpha   90.00
_cell.angle_beta   90.00
_cell.angle_gamma   90.00
#
_symmetry.space_group_name_H-M   'P 1'
#
loop_
_entity.id
_entity.type
_entity.pdbx_description
1 polymer ?
#
loop_
_entity_poly.entity_id
_entity_poly.type
_entity_poly.pdbx_seq_one_letter_code
_entity_poly.pdbx_strand_id
1 'polypeptide(L)'
;MRGNELLQGLLEAFRQAMPQVNFRAAYEPGAVPRLGEKILAAGSVLKEKSAGESWEVKLGFTLYLPRSARPGAEEGVLAGMDQAAGTLDANLAEMERGAAAVDKATGRIAVSCWYLFTPPGQTGGTGSKKSYPVWINDQELRVSGWKASQGEKARALRAVGEDEPFLMQNKNEYTVELQGLSGAEGLGEWTDFTLRLGGQAGEYRHCRWKSFSAGGAGTLTGILVKEE
;
A
#
# COMPACT_ATOMS: atom_id res chain seq x y z
N MET A 1 12.28 3.76 1.75
CA MET A 1 11.06 3.85 2.61
C MET A 1 9.94 3.11 1.88
N ARG A 2 9.19 2.23 2.56
CA ARG A 2 8.04 1.51 1.95
C ARG A 2 6.74 2.29 2.07
N GLY A 3 5.73 1.92 1.28
CA GLY A 3 4.43 2.56 1.33
C GLY A 3 3.77 2.53 2.71
N ASN A 4 3.85 1.40 3.43
CA ASN A 4 3.34 1.33 4.81
C ASN A 4 4.16 2.16 5.81
N GLU A 5 5.48 2.25 5.63
CA GLU A 5 6.34 3.06 6.51
C GLU A 5 6.03 4.55 6.31
N LEU A 6 5.86 4.97 5.05
CA LEU A 6 5.44 6.33 4.71
C LEU A 6 4.01 6.60 5.20
N LEU A 7 3.08 5.65 5.07
CA LEU A 7 1.72 5.78 5.60
C LEU A 7 1.74 5.99 7.12
N GLN A 8 2.53 5.22 7.87
CA GLN A 8 2.65 5.41 9.32
C GLN A 8 3.29 6.75 9.67
N GLY A 9 4.33 7.17 8.92
CA GLY A 9 4.95 8.48 9.07
C GLY A 9 3.97 9.62 8.84
N LEU A 10 3.15 9.56 7.78
CA LEU A 10 2.10 10.54 7.51
C LEU A 10 1.03 10.54 8.59
N LEU A 11 0.52 9.37 8.99
CA LEU A 11 -0.48 9.28 10.05
C LEU A 11 0.03 9.93 11.35
N GLU A 12 1.30 9.73 11.69
CA GLU A 12 1.91 10.35 12.86
C GLU A 12 2.07 11.87 12.70
N ALA A 13 2.59 12.33 11.57
CA ALA A 13 2.69 13.76 11.26
C ALA A 13 1.32 14.46 11.30
N PHE A 14 0.28 13.79 10.78
CA PHE A 14 -1.08 14.31 10.79
C PHE A 14 -1.66 14.40 12.20
N ARG A 15 -1.43 13.40 13.06
CA ARG A 15 -1.87 13.45 14.47
C ARG A 15 -1.22 14.61 15.22
N GLN A 16 0.07 14.86 14.95
CA GLN A 16 0.80 15.97 15.57
C GLN A 16 0.29 17.33 15.11
N ALA A 17 0.03 17.48 13.80
CA ALA A 17 -0.47 18.72 13.23
C ALA A 17 -1.95 19.01 13.58
N MET A 18 -2.77 17.96 13.73
CA MET A 18 -4.23 18.07 13.83
C MET A 18 -4.80 17.10 14.89
N PRO A 19 -4.52 17.33 16.19
CA PRO A 19 -4.94 16.44 17.29
C PRO A 19 -6.47 16.33 17.46
N GLN A 20 -7.23 17.23 16.84
CA GLN A 20 -8.70 17.21 16.80
C GLN A 20 -9.28 16.16 15.85
N VAL A 21 -8.47 15.59 14.95
CA VAL A 21 -8.88 14.58 13.97
C VAL A 21 -8.39 13.21 14.39
N ASN A 22 -9.22 12.19 14.21
CA ASN A 22 -8.82 10.81 14.46
C ASN A 22 -8.16 10.23 13.20
N PHE A 23 -6.84 10.14 13.17
CA PHE A 23 -6.07 9.53 12.07
C PHE A 23 -5.71 8.07 12.38
N ARG A 24 -6.06 7.18 11.45
CA ARG A 24 -5.70 5.75 11.55
C ARG A 24 -5.53 5.10 10.19
N ALA A 25 -4.88 3.94 10.17
CA ALA A 25 -4.88 3.10 8.99
C ALA A 25 -6.28 2.50 8.78
N ALA A 26 -6.68 2.28 7.53
CA ALA A 26 -8.00 1.77 7.15
C ALA A 26 -8.27 0.31 7.62
N TYR A 27 -7.26 -0.38 8.16
CA TYR A 27 -7.26 -1.83 8.43
C TYR A 27 -7.28 -2.23 9.91
N GLU A 28 -8.01 -1.50 10.75
CA GLU A 28 -8.33 -2.02 12.08
C GLU A 28 -9.50 -3.04 11.98
N PRO A 29 -9.31 -4.29 12.44
CA PRO A 29 -10.38 -5.29 12.45
C PRO A 29 -11.59 -4.83 13.28
N GLY A 30 -12.81 -5.09 12.78
CA GLY A 30 -14.03 -5.10 13.60
C GLY A 30 -14.88 -3.82 13.64
N ALA A 31 -14.67 -2.84 12.77
CA ALA A 31 -15.56 -1.68 12.75
C ALA A 31 -15.63 -1.03 11.37
N VAL A 32 -16.81 -1.01 10.74
CA VAL A 32 -17.28 0.29 10.25
C VAL A 32 -17.07 1.21 11.45
N PRO A 33 -16.15 2.19 11.40
CA PRO A 33 -15.78 2.94 12.59
C PRO A 33 -17.04 3.30 13.34
N ARG A 34 -17.06 3.19 14.67
CA ARG A 34 -17.97 4.05 15.43
C ARG A 34 -17.52 5.46 15.12
N LEU A 35 -18.08 6.01 14.05
CA LEU A 35 -17.76 7.31 13.55
C LEU A 35 -18.21 8.26 14.66
N GLY A 36 -17.26 8.74 15.43
CA GLY A 36 -17.53 9.50 16.63
C GLY A 36 -18.04 10.90 16.30
N GLU A 37 -17.93 11.78 17.29
CA GLU A 37 -18.21 13.20 17.15
C GLU A 37 -17.06 13.97 16.47
N LYS A 38 -15.89 13.34 16.31
CA LYS A 38 -14.72 13.89 15.62
C LYS A 38 -14.65 13.43 14.16
N ILE A 39 -13.99 14.23 13.33
CA ILE A 39 -13.60 13.82 11.97
C ILE A 39 -12.67 12.61 12.07
N LEU A 40 -12.89 11.62 11.22
CA LEU A 40 -12.03 10.44 11.07
C LEU A 40 -11.33 10.51 9.72
N ALA A 41 -10.02 10.35 9.69
CA ALA A 41 -9.26 10.17 8.46
C ALA A 41 -8.63 8.77 8.45
N ALA A 42 -9.08 7.93 7.52
CA ALA A 42 -8.59 6.57 7.35
C ALA A 42 -7.64 6.49 6.16
N GLY A 43 -6.38 6.12 6.39
CA GLY A 43 -5.33 6.03 5.37
C GLY A 43 -5.00 4.60 4.95
N SER A 44 -4.65 4.40 3.69
CA SER A 44 -4.24 3.09 3.13
C SER A 44 -3.21 3.26 2.02
N VAL A 45 -2.44 2.21 1.76
CA VAL A 45 -1.62 2.13 0.55
C VAL A 45 -2.52 1.70 -0.59
N LEU A 46 -2.83 2.61 -1.53
CA LEU A 46 -3.64 2.27 -2.71
C LEU A 46 -2.82 1.51 -3.74
N LYS A 47 -1.55 1.90 -3.87
CA LYS A 47 -0.65 1.35 -4.86
C LYS A 47 0.77 1.59 -4.40
N GLU A 48 1.58 0.56 -4.45
CA GLU A 48 3.02 0.66 -4.37
C GLU A 48 3.58 0.04 -5.64
N LYS A 49 4.61 0.64 -6.21
CA LYS A 49 5.40 0.10 -7.30
C LYS A 49 6.85 0.35 -6.96
N SER A 50 7.63 -0.70 -6.95
CA SER A 50 9.09 -0.60 -7.00
C SER A 50 9.54 -1.30 -8.27
N ALA A 51 10.46 -0.67 -8.99
CA ALA A 51 11.14 -1.24 -10.15
C ALA A 51 12.61 -0.88 -10.05
N GLY A 52 13.43 -1.78 -9.49
CA GLY A 52 14.83 -1.50 -9.24
C GLY A 52 15.03 -0.31 -8.30
N GLU A 53 15.69 0.73 -8.80
CA GLU A 53 15.94 2.01 -8.09
C GLU A 53 14.77 2.99 -8.17
N SER A 54 13.74 2.70 -8.98
CA SER A 54 12.53 3.50 -9.08
C SER A 54 11.52 3.04 -8.05
N TRP A 55 10.93 4.00 -7.33
CA TRP A 55 9.88 3.75 -6.36
C TRP A 55 8.76 4.76 -6.51
N GLU A 56 7.53 4.28 -6.52
CA GLU A 56 6.31 5.07 -6.60
C GLU A 56 5.34 4.51 -5.56
N VAL A 57 4.81 5.35 -4.70
CA VAL A 57 3.69 4.97 -3.83
C VAL A 57 2.57 5.98 -3.92
N LYS A 58 1.35 5.47 -4.06
CA LYS A 58 0.12 6.23 -3.94
C LYS A 58 -0.58 5.83 -2.65
N LEU A 59 -0.68 6.78 -1.73
CA LEU A 59 -1.39 6.64 -0.46
C LEU A 59 -2.75 7.32 -0.57
N GLY A 60 -3.80 6.62 -0.15
CA GLY A 60 -5.17 7.11 -0.20
C GLY A 60 -5.72 7.31 1.19
N PHE A 61 -6.47 8.40 1.36
CA PHE A 61 -7.15 8.73 2.60
C PHE A 61 -8.62 8.99 2.33
N THR A 62 -9.47 8.57 3.27
CA THR A 62 -10.88 8.94 3.30
C THR A 62 -11.17 9.65 4.60
N LEU A 63 -11.61 10.89 4.51
CA LEU A 63 -12.12 11.68 5.62
C LEU A 63 -13.61 11.43 5.75
N TYR A 64 -14.06 11.05 6.94
CA TYR A 64 -15.46 10.92 7.30
C TYR A 64 -15.82 12.02 8.29
N LEU A 65 -16.80 12.84 7.91
CA LEU A 65 -17.26 13.96 8.73
C LEU A 65 -18.26 13.47 9.80
N PRO A 66 -18.31 14.10 10.98
CA PRO A 66 -19.38 13.88 11.94
C PRO A 66 -20.72 14.37 11.37
N ARG A 67 -21.84 13.80 11.83
CA ARG A 67 -23.20 14.23 11.41
C ARG A 67 -23.48 15.70 11.75
N SER A 68 -22.81 16.21 12.78
CA SER A 68 -22.87 17.62 13.22
C SER A 68 -21.94 18.55 12.44
N ALA A 69 -21.16 18.03 11.48
CA ALA A 69 -20.25 18.85 10.69
C ALA A 69 -21.03 19.89 9.89
N ARG A 70 -20.52 21.12 9.90
CA ARG A 70 -20.98 22.16 8.98
C ARG A 70 -20.43 21.87 7.58
N PRO A 71 -21.13 22.28 6.52
CA PRO A 71 -20.56 22.26 5.17
C PRO A 71 -19.19 22.95 5.14
N GLY A 72 -18.19 22.32 4.51
CA GLY A 72 -16.83 22.85 4.42
C GLY A 72 -15.94 22.60 5.64
N ALA A 73 -16.41 21.86 6.66
CA ALA A 73 -15.60 21.52 7.84
C ALA A 73 -14.37 20.63 7.50
N GLU A 74 -14.39 19.98 6.35
CA GLU A 74 -13.29 19.20 5.80
C GLU A 74 -12.10 20.06 5.36
N GLU A 75 -12.33 21.31 4.93
CA GLU A 75 -11.33 22.05 4.15
C GLU A 75 -10.08 22.37 4.97
N GLY A 76 -10.27 22.77 6.24
CA GLY A 76 -9.16 23.02 7.15
C GLY A 76 -8.36 21.76 7.47
N VAL A 77 -9.01 20.59 7.51
CA VAL A 77 -8.32 19.31 7.73
C VAL A 77 -7.54 18.89 6.49
N LEU A 78 -8.15 18.99 5.31
CA LEU A 78 -7.50 18.66 4.04
C LEU A 78 -6.29 19.58 3.79
N ALA A 79 -6.42 20.88 4.04
CA ALA A 79 -5.30 21.82 3.95
C ALA A 79 -4.17 21.48 4.93
N GLY A 80 -4.52 21.11 6.18
CA GLY A 80 -3.53 20.67 7.17
C GLY A 80 -2.83 19.37 6.77
N MET A 81 -3.56 18.40 6.20
CA MET A 81 -2.98 17.16 5.67
C MET A 81 -2.01 17.43 4.51
N ASP A 82 -2.39 18.30 3.59
CA ASP A 82 -1.53 18.65 2.44
C ASP A 82 -0.24 19.35 2.88
N GLN A 83 -0.35 20.28 3.83
CA GLN A 83 0.82 20.95 4.41
C GLN A 83 1.74 19.96 5.14
N ALA A 84 1.17 19.08 5.96
CA ALA A 84 1.94 18.09 6.71
C ALA A 84 2.60 17.05 5.78
N ALA A 85 1.91 16.62 4.72
CA ALA A 85 2.47 15.69 3.73
C ALA A 85 3.65 16.32 2.98
N GLY A 86 3.52 17.57 2.54
CA GLY A 86 4.61 18.29 1.86
C GLY A 86 5.80 18.59 2.78
N THR A 87 5.59 18.66 4.09
CA THR A 87 6.67 18.85 5.07
C THR A 87 7.40 17.55 5.39
N LEU A 88 6.67 16.43 5.44
CA LEU A 88 7.21 15.14 5.85
C LEU A 88 8.23 14.59 4.84
N ASP A 89 7.92 14.67 3.55
CA ASP A 89 8.72 14.00 2.52
C ASP A 89 8.82 14.85 1.26
N ALA A 90 10.07 15.22 0.90
CA ALA A 90 10.38 15.98 -0.30
C ALA A 90 10.08 15.22 -1.61
N ASN A 91 9.79 13.92 -1.54
CA ASN A 91 9.37 13.09 -2.67
C ASN A 91 7.87 13.20 -2.98
N LEU A 92 7.09 14.03 -2.26
CA LEU A 92 5.69 14.28 -2.61
C LEU A 92 5.61 14.95 -3.98
N ALA A 93 5.10 14.21 -4.97
CA ALA A 93 5.06 14.62 -6.36
C ALA A 93 3.71 15.19 -6.77
N GLU A 94 2.63 14.53 -6.37
CA GLU A 94 1.27 14.92 -6.71
C GLU A 94 0.30 14.65 -5.55
N MET A 95 -0.79 15.41 -5.50
CA MET A 95 -1.89 15.19 -4.60
C MET A 95 -3.20 15.56 -5.27
N GLU A 96 -4.29 14.90 -4.90
CA GLU A 96 -5.62 15.22 -5.39
C GLU A 96 -6.66 15.03 -4.27
N ARG A 97 -7.67 15.89 -4.28
CA ARG A 97 -8.82 15.81 -3.41
C ARG A 97 -10.07 15.58 -4.26
N GLY A 98 -10.87 14.61 -3.88
CA GLY A 98 -12.19 14.39 -4.44
C GLY A 98 -13.23 15.34 -3.87
N ALA A 99 -14.43 15.31 -4.43
CA ALA A 99 -15.56 16.05 -3.91
C ALA A 99 -16.11 15.41 -2.62
N ALA A 100 -16.66 16.25 -1.74
CA ALA A 100 -17.47 15.77 -0.62
C ALA A 100 -18.74 15.09 -1.13
N ALA A 101 -18.94 13.83 -0.75
CA ALA A 101 -20.09 13.04 -1.16
C ALA A 101 -20.61 12.19 0.00
N VAL A 102 -21.90 11.83 -0.03
CA VAL A 102 -22.44 10.89 0.96
C VAL A 102 -21.91 9.49 0.65
N ASP A 103 -21.16 8.93 1.60
CA ASP A 103 -20.72 7.55 1.57
C ASP A 103 -21.89 6.61 1.87
N LYS A 104 -22.13 5.66 0.98
CA LYS A 104 -23.30 4.75 1.06
C LYS A 104 -23.21 3.78 2.24
N ALA A 105 -21.99 3.39 2.63
CA ALA A 105 -21.80 2.41 3.70
C ALA A 105 -22.06 3.03 5.08
N THR A 106 -21.66 4.28 5.26
CA THR A 106 -21.72 4.97 6.56
C THR A 106 -22.86 5.99 6.66
N GLY A 107 -23.45 6.38 5.53
CA GLY A 107 -24.45 7.45 5.43
C GLY A 107 -23.90 8.82 5.82
N ARG A 108 -22.58 8.99 5.85
CA ARG A 108 -21.90 10.24 6.23
C ARG A 108 -21.32 10.93 5.03
N ILE A 109 -21.07 12.23 5.15
CA ILE A 109 -20.26 12.93 4.16
C ILE A 109 -18.82 12.41 4.30
N ALA A 110 -18.27 11.96 3.18
CA ALA A 110 -16.91 11.52 3.05
C ALA A 110 -16.21 12.29 1.93
N VAL A 111 -14.91 12.51 2.12
CA VAL A 111 -14.02 13.12 1.13
C VAL A 111 -12.83 12.20 0.95
N SER A 112 -12.56 11.78 -0.28
CA SER A 112 -11.36 11.00 -0.58
C SER A 112 -10.25 11.91 -1.05
N CYS A 113 -9.02 11.70 -0.60
CA CYS A 113 -7.83 12.33 -1.17
C CYS A 113 -6.72 11.31 -1.34
N TRP A 114 -5.73 11.63 -2.17
CA TRP A 114 -4.56 10.79 -2.34
C TRP A 114 -3.28 11.62 -2.48
N TYR A 115 -2.17 10.99 -2.12
CA TYR A 115 -0.81 11.54 -2.21
C TYR A 115 0.08 10.56 -2.96
N LEU A 116 0.79 11.05 -3.97
CA LEU A 116 1.74 10.30 -4.78
C LEU A 116 3.16 10.72 -4.43
N PHE A 117 3.98 9.76 -4.06
CA PHE A 117 5.39 9.98 -3.74
C PHE A 117 6.28 9.27 -4.74
N THR A 118 7.22 10.02 -5.31
CA THR A 118 8.22 9.55 -6.28
C THR A 118 9.55 10.27 -6.04
N PRO A 119 10.70 9.59 -6.06
CA PRO A 119 12.00 10.23 -5.95
C PRO A 119 12.23 11.31 -7.03
N PRO A 120 12.85 12.46 -6.69
CA PRO A 120 13.17 13.49 -7.67
C PRO A 120 14.16 12.96 -8.72
N GLY A 121 13.94 13.31 -9.99
CA GLY A 121 14.81 12.95 -11.11
C GLY A 121 14.48 11.62 -11.80
N GLN A 122 13.38 10.94 -11.45
CA GLN A 122 12.94 9.71 -12.12
C GLN A 122 11.61 9.89 -12.85
N THR A 123 11.57 10.82 -13.80
CA THR A 123 10.56 10.82 -14.86
C THR A 123 10.93 9.78 -15.91
N GLY A 124 10.13 8.72 -16.02
CA GLY A 124 9.96 7.92 -17.24
C GLY A 124 11.24 7.53 -17.99
N GLY A 125 12.14 6.79 -17.35
CA GLY A 125 13.32 6.24 -18.02
C GLY A 125 13.01 4.99 -18.83
N THR A 126 12.31 5.12 -19.97
CA THR A 126 12.42 4.13 -21.06
C THR A 126 13.80 4.27 -21.70
N GLY A 127 14.69 3.27 -21.59
CA GLY A 127 15.86 3.24 -22.50
C GLY A 127 17.18 2.64 -22.04
N SER A 128 17.26 1.82 -21.00
CA SER A 128 18.40 0.89 -20.86
C SER A 128 17.94 -0.42 -20.24
N LYS A 129 18.44 -1.56 -20.74
CA LYS A 129 18.20 -2.88 -20.15
C LYS A 129 18.94 -2.97 -18.81
N LYS A 130 18.50 -2.19 -17.81
CA LYS A 130 18.98 -2.32 -16.43
C LYS A 130 18.59 -3.69 -15.93
N SER A 131 19.54 -4.36 -15.30
CA SER A 131 19.39 -5.71 -14.77
C SER A 131 19.59 -5.64 -13.27
N TYR A 132 18.57 -6.04 -12.52
CA TYR A 132 18.54 -5.96 -11.08
C TYR A 132 18.66 -7.35 -10.46
N PRO A 133 19.45 -7.52 -9.39
CA PRO A 133 19.54 -8.79 -8.71
C PRO A 133 18.27 -9.09 -7.92
N VAL A 134 17.85 -10.34 -7.96
CA VAL A 134 16.83 -10.91 -7.08
C VAL A 134 17.35 -12.24 -6.57
N TRP A 135 16.94 -12.67 -5.39
CA TRP A 135 17.28 -13.99 -4.85
C TRP A 135 16.02 -14.80 -4.75
N ILE A 136 16.00 -15.97 -5.38
CA ILE A 136 14.92 -16.96 -5.24
C ILE A 136 15.54 -18.17 -4.56
N ASN A 137 15.10 -18.50 -3.34
CA ASN A 137 15.74 -19.53 -2.49
C ASN A 137 17.27 -19.37 -2.43
N ASP A 138 17.74 -18.15 -2.12
CA ASP A 138 19.15 -17.76 -2.07
C ASP A 138 19.95 -17.83 -3.39
N GLN A 139 19.35 -18.32 -4.48
CA GLN A 139 19.96 -18.27 -5.80
C GLN A 139 19.83 -16.85 -6.38
N GLU A 140 20.97 -16.19 -6.62
CA GLU A 140 20.98 -14.90 -7.29
C GLU A 140 20.60 -15.06 -8.77
N LEU A 141 19.53 -14.36 -9.16
CA LEU A 141 19.03 -14.25 -10.51
C LEU A 141 18.92 -12.76 -10.88
N ARG A 142 18.63 -12.51 -12.15
CA ARG A 142 18.56 -11.16 -12.71
C ARG A 142 17.23 -10.93 -13.39
N VAL A 143 16.63 -9.76 -13.15
CA VAL A 143 15.37 -9.30 -13.76
C VAL A 143 15.57 -7.95 -14.42
N SER A 144 14.79 -7.63 -15.45
CA SER A 144 14.76 -6.29 -16.04
C SER A 144 13.96 -5.30 -15.18
N GLY A 145 13.17 -5.82 -14.25
CA GLY A 145 12.39 -5.04 -13.30
C GLY A 145 11.40 -5.92 -12.55
N TRP A 146 10.71 -5.31 -11.59
CA TRP A 146 9.60 -5.94 -10.91
C TRP A 146 8.49 -4.92 -10.65
N LYS A 147 7.36 -5.41 -10.16
CA LYS A 147 6.27 -4.63 -9.59
C LYS A 147 5.71 -5.43 -8.43
N ALA A 148 5.89 -4.92 -7.21
CA ALA A 148 5.25 -5.48 -6.03
C ALA A 148 3.99 -4.66 -5.71
N SER A 149 2.86 -5.34 -5.54
CA SER A 149 1.59 -4.75 -5.13
C SER A 149 1.09 -5.45 -3.88
N GLN A 150 0.66 -4.70 -2.89
CA GLN A 150 0.03 -5.27 -1.71
C GLN A 150 -1.43 -5.61 -2.05
N GLY A 151 -1.79 -6.88 -1.96
CA GLY A 151 -3.17 -7.32 -1.98
C GLY A 151 -3.63 -7.57 -0.54
N GLU A 152 -4.89 -7.28 -0.26
CA GLU A 152 -5.49 -7.71 0.98
C GLU A 152 -6.34 -8.94 0.76
N LYS A 153 -5.94 -10.06 1.37
CA LYS A 153 -6.88 -11.13 1.67
C LYS A 153 -7.30 -10.96 3.12
N ALA A 154 -8.39 -10.24 3.30
CA ALA A 154 -9.10 -10.23 4.57
C ALA A 154 -9.87 -11.55 4.70
N ARG A 155 -9.51 -12.36 5.68
CA ARG A 155 -10.30 -13.54 6.05
C ARG A 155 -11.22 -13.17 7.20
N ALA A 156 -12.52 -13.16 6.90
CA ALA A 156 -13.55 -13.05 7.92
C ALA A 156 -13.54 -14.31 8.80
N LEU A 157 -13.23 -14.16 10.09
CA LEU A 157 -13.37 -15.19 11.10
C LEU A 157 -14.77 -15.06 11.71
N ARG A 158 -15.54 -16.14 11.61
CA ARG A 158 -16.92 -16.25 12.10
C ARG A 158 -16.97 -17.30 13.20
N ALA A 159 -17.80 -17.07 14.20
CA ALA A 159 -18.15 -18.13 15.14
C ALA A 159 -19.03 -19.17 14.43
N VAL A 160 -19.03 -20.41 14.93
CA VAL A 160 -19.87 -21.47 14.36
C VAL A 160 -21.35 -21.09 14.55
N GLY A 161 -22.07 -20.94 13.46
CA GLY A 161 -23.49 -20.57 13.46
C GLY A 161 -23.78 -19.07 13.36
N GLU A 162 -22.75 -18.22 13.20
CA GLU A 162 -22.93 -16.78 13.02
C GLU A 162 -22.59 -16.33 11.59
N ASP A 163 -23.43 -15.44 11.05
CA ASP A 163 -23.23 -14.84 9.73
C ASP A 163 -22.31 -13.61 9.79
N GLU A 164 -22.20 -12.96 10.95
CA GLU A 164 -21.42 -11.76 11.15
C GLU A 164 -20.00 -12.10 11.69
N PRO A 165 -18.92 -11.56 11.10
CA PRO A 165 -17.57 -11.87 11.53
C PRO A 165 -17.17 -11.12 12.81
N PHE A 166 -16.60 -11.83 13.78
CA PHE A 166 -16.08 -11.22 15.01
C PHE A 166 -14.65 -10.68 14.83
N LEU A 167 -13.92 -11.16 13.83
CA LEU A 167 -12.55 -10.74 13.55
C LEU A 167 -12.27 -10.81 12.05
N MET A 168 -11.70 -9.74 11.50
CA MET A 168 -11.13 -9.76 10.16
C MET A 168 -9.63 -10.02 10.30
N GLN A 169 -9.18 -11.20 9.90
CA GLN A 169 -7.76 -11.54 9.89
C GLN A 169 -7.17 -11.09 8.56
N ASN A 170 -6.35 -10.04 8.60
CA ASN A 170 -5.63 -9.57 7.44
C ASN A 170 -4.30 -10.31 7.33
N LYS A 171 -4.10 -11.02 6.23
CA LYS A 171 -2.76 -11.41 5.80
C LYS A 171 -2.32 -10.42 4.73
N ASN A 172 -1.24 -9.70 4.99
CA ASN A 172 -0.57 -8.87 3.99
C ASN A 172 0.03 -9.80 2.92
N GLU A 173 -0.77 -10.18 1.93
CA GLU A 173 -0.36 -11.02 0.80
C GLU A 173 0.05 -10.09 -0.34
N TYR A 174 1.33 -10.11 -0.68
CA TYR A 174 1.86 -9.30 -1.78
C TYR A 174 1.78 -10.09 -3.07
N THR A 175 1.35 -9.44 -4.15
CA THR A 175 1.53 -9.94 -5.51
C THR A 175 2.75 -9.26 -6.12
N VAL A 176 3.75 -10.06 -6.52
CA VAL A 176 4.97 -9.57 -7.16
C VAL A 176 4.99 -10.04 -8.61
N GLU A 177 5.16 -9.11 -9.53
CA GLU A 177 5.39 -9.36 -10.96
C GLU A 177 6.87 -9.14 -11.25
N LEU A 178 7.59 -10.18 -11.66
CA LEU A 178 8.97 -10.11 -12.14
C LEU A 178 8.97 -10.04 -13.67
N GLN A 179 9.87 -9.23 -14.23
CA GLN A 179 10.01 -9.03 -15.67
C GLN A 179 11.40 -9.47 -16.13
N GLY A 180 11.47 -10.20 -17.24
CA GLY A 180 12.74 -10.54 -17.90
C GLY A 180 13.71 -11.34 -17.01
N LEU A 181 13.19 -12.28 -16.22
CA LEU A 181 13.98 -13.16 -15.37
C LEU A 181 14.90 -14.04 -16.25
N SER A 182 16.21 -13.86 -16.12
CA SER A 182 17.22 -14.69 -16.78
C SER A 182 17.61 -15.89 -15.92
N GLY A 183 17.87 -17.05 -16.53
CA GLY A 183 18.19 -18.28 -15.79
C GLY A 183 16.96 -18.94 -15.15
N ALA A 184 15.80 -18.77 -15.77
CA ALA A 184 14.48 -19.14 -15.28
C ALA A 184 14.09 -20.62 -15.46
N GLU A 185 15.03 -21.47 -15.90
CA GLU A 185 14.75 -22.86 -16.24
C GLU A 185 14.25 -23.64 -15.01
N GLY A 186 13.09 -24.31 -15.15
CA GLY A 186 12.49 -25.11 -14.08
C GLY A 186 11.80 -24.32 -12.94
N LEU A 187 11.95 -23.00 -12.86
CA LEU A 187 11.39 -22.20 -11.77
C LEU A 187 9.85 -22.16 -11.77
N GLY A 188 9.22 -22.30 -12.93
CA GLY A 188 7.75 -22.23 -13.07
C GLY A 188 7.00 -23.33 -12.33
N GLU A 189 7.67 -24.43 -11.98
CA GLU A 189 7.10 -25.56 -11.23
C GLU A 189 7.25 -25.39 -9.72
N TRP A 190 8.02 -24.41 -9.26
CA TRP A 190 8.29 -24.22 -7.84
C TRP A 190 7.06 -23.70 -7.10
N THR A 191 6.82 -24.27 -5.94
CA THR A 191 5.80 -23.82 -4.98
C THR A 191 6.45 -23.65 -3.61
N ASP A 192 6.02 -22.64 -2.85
CA ASP A 192 6.50 -22.37 -1.49
C ASP A 192 8.00 -22.01 -1.45
N PHE A 193 8.39 -21.01 -2.24
CA PHE A 193 9.77 -20.50 -2.29
C PHE A 193 9.91 -19.14 -1.58
N THR A 194 11.14 -18.68 -1.39
CA THR A 194 11.43 -17.32 -0.91
C THR A 194 11.88 -16.42 -2.05
N LEU A 195 11.59 -15.13 -1.94
CA LEU A 195 12.03 -14.10 -2.88
C LEU A 195 12.58 -12.90 -2.12
N ARG A 196 13.80 -12.47 -2.44
CA ARG A 196 14.35 -11.18 -2.01
C ARG A 196 14.60 -10.30 -3.23
N LEU A 197 14.11 -9.06 -3.19
CA LEU A 197 14.31 -8.08 -4.25
C LEU A 197 15.54 -7.22 -3.93
N GLY A 198 16.41 -7.00 -4.92
CA GLY A 198 17.62 -6.19 -4.72
C GLY A 198 17.30 -4.79 -4.19
N GLY A 199 18.06 -4.37 -3.17
CA GLY A 199 17.85 -3.09 -2.50
C GLY A 199 16.68 -3.04 -1.52
N GLN A 200 15.97 -4.16 -1.28
CA GLN A 200 14.93 -4.26 -0.24
C GLN A 200 15.44 -5.05 0.97
N ALA A 201 15.21 -4.52 2.17
CA ALA A 201 15.57 -5.14 3.46
C ALA A 201 14.54 -6.20 3.93
N GLY A 202 13.85 -6.87 3.00
CA GLY A 202 12.79 -7.82 3.35
C GLY A 202 12.72 -8.96 2.35
N GLU A 203 12.20 -10.09 2.84
CA GLU A 203 12.05 -11.34 2.11
C GLU A 203 10.57 -11.70 2.00
N TYR A 204 10.11 -11.98 0.79
CA TYR A 204 8.80 -12.61 0.58
C TYR A 204 8.93 -14.10 0.83
N ARG A 205 8.15 -14.63 1.77
CA ARG A 205 8.05 -16.04 2.11
C ARG A 205 6.74 -16.63 1.61
N HIS A 206 6.69 -17.95 1.57
CA HIS A 206 5.53 -18.70 1.08
C HIS A 206 5.11 -18.28 -0.32
N CYS A 207 6.11 -18.03 -1.18
CA CYS A 207 5.86 -17.56 -2.52
C CYS A 207 5.27 -18.67 -3.38
N ARG A 208 4.27 -18.32 -4.18
CA ARG A 208 3.66 -19.22 -5.17
C ARG A 208 3.42 -18.49 -6.47
N TRP A 209 3.84 -19.08 -7.58
CA TRP A 209 3.52 -18.56 -8.91
C TRP A 209 2.01 -18.58 -9.14
N LYS A 210 1.46 -17.44 -9.56
CA LYS A 210 0.15 -17.31 -10.21
C LYS A 210 0.26 -17.58 -11.72
N SER A 211 1.36 -17.14 -12.32
CA SER A 211 1.68 -17.36 -13.72
C SER A 211 3.19 -17.26 -13.93
N PHE A 212 3.68 -18.00 -14.92
CA PHE A 212 5.07 -17.96 -15.33
C PHE A 212 5.16 -18.21 -16.83
N SER A 213 5.96 -17.41 -17.54
CA SER A 213 6.08 -17.47 -19.00
C SER A 213 7.50 -17.85 -19.41
N ALA A 214 7.62 -18.51 -20.57
CA ALA A 214 8.90 -18.86 -21.17
C ALA A 214 9.78 -17.62 -21.47
N GLY A 215 9.19 -16.42 -21.58
CA GLY A 215 9.90 -15.16 -21.73
C GLY A 215 10.46 -14.57 -20.43
N GLY A 216 10.43 -15.32 -19.32
CA GLY A 216 10.98 -14.89 -18.02
C GLY A 216 10.09 -13.88 -17.29
N ALA A 217 8.85 -13.65 -17.70
CA ALA A 217 7.88 -12.91 -16.89
C ALA A 217 7.15 -13.88 -15.95
N GLY A 218 7.11 -13.55 -14.66
CA GLY A 218 6.47 -14.36 -13.63
C GLY A 218 5.68 -13.51 -12.65
N THR A 219 4.47 -13.92 -12.32
CA THR A 219 3.64 -13.31 -11.27
C THR A 219 3.52 -14.28 -10.11
N LEU A 220 3.83 -13.86 -8.90
CA LEU A 220 3.73 -14.66 -7.68
C LEU A 220 2.95 -13.94 -6.59
N THR A 221 2.49 -14.70 -5.60
CA THR A 221 2.04 -14.17 -4.31
C THR A 221 2.94 -14.63 -3.20
N GLY A 222 3.20 -13.80 -2.19
CA GLY A 222 3.96 -14.15 -1.00
C GLY A 222 3.66 -13.24 0.19
N ILE A 223 4.20 -13.58 1.36
CA ILE A 223 4.09 -12.80 2.59
C ILE A 223 5.44 -12.12 2.85
N LEU A 224 5.46 -10.80 2.93
CA LEU A 224 6.71 -10.07 3.20
C LEU A 224 7.06 -10.14 4.69
N VAL A 225 8.23 -10.69 5.00
CA VAL A 225 8.84 -10.74 6.33
C VAL A 225 10.02 -9.76 6.34
N LYS A 226 10.12 -8.92 7.37
CA LYS A 226 11.29 -8.03 7.56
C LYS A 226 12.43 -8.85 8.18
N GLU A 227 13.66 -8.66 7.70
CA GLU A 227 14.84 -9.07 8.48
C GLU A 227 14.97 -8.06 9.64
N GLU A 228 15.14 -8.57 10.86
CA GLU A 228 15.33 -7.78 12.09
C GLU A 228 16.70 -7.10 12.13
#